data_AF-A0A0G1JVZ3-F1
#
_entry.id   AF-A0A0G1JVZ3-F1
#
_cell.length_a   1.000
_cell.length_b   1.000
_cell.length_c   1.000
_cell.angle_alpha   90.00
_cell.angle_beta   90.00
_cell.angle_gamma   90.00
#
_symmetry.space_group_name_H-M   'P 1'
#
loop_
_entity.id
_entity.type
_entity.pdbx_description
1 polymer ?
#
loop_
_entity_poly.entity_id
_entity_poly.type
_entity_poly.pdbx_seq_one_letter_code
_entity_poly.pdbx_strand_id
1 'polypeptide(L)'
;ASYGLQPYHVYVVTNASLLEKLKEKGYNQGQVTDASHFLIFASRTDLNDRIEHYLTLATQGDAQKREAMKDYEGMMKGFSQSLSPATEKAWADRQTYIALGFALAACAELEIDSCPMEGFDPPAYDQILDLPANIKSVVCLAIGYRKDGPKMPKVRFSKEDLFTWAQ
;
A
#
# COMPACT_ATOMS: atom_id res chain seq x y z
N ALA A 1 11.37 -4.00 7.23
CA ALA A 1 10.45 -4.57 6.21
C ALA A 1 10.39 -6.08 6.40
N SER A 2 9.21 -6.69 6.33
CA SER A 2 9.08 -8.15 6.47
C SER A 2 9.61 -8.85 5.20
N TYR A 3 10.75 -9.53 5.33
CA TYR A 3 11.47 -10.26 4.26
C TYR A 3 11.86 -9.45 3.00
N GLY A 4 11.61 -8.15 2.96
CA GLY A 4 11.86 -7.32 1.77
C GLY A 4 10.92 -7.59 0.59
N LEU A 5 9.88 -8.41 0.77
CA LEU A 5 9.03 -8.90 -0.34
C LEU A 5 8.12 -7.84 -0.96
N GLN A 6 7.88 -6.72 -0.27
CA GLN A 6 7.03 -5.61 -0.72
C GLN A 6 5.72 -6.11 -1.36
N PRO A 7 4.84 -6.81 -0.60
CA PRO A 7 3.64 -7.47 -1.13
C PRO A 7 2.52 -6.45 -1.38
N TYR A 8 2.84 -5.39 -2.10
CA TYR A 8 1.93 -4.31 -2.46
C TYR A 8 2.23 -3.79 -3.86
N HIS A 9 1.26 -3.09 -4.42
CA HIS A 9 1.37 -2.35 -5.66
C HIS A 9 0.65 -1.02 -5.50
N VAL A 10 1.13 0.03 -6.17
CA VAL A 10 0.50 1.36 -6.13
C VAL A 10 0.07 1.72 -7.53
N TYR A 11 -1.24 1.81 -7.74
CA TYR A 11 -1.81 2.31 -8.98
C TYR A 11 -1.89 3.83 -8.90
N VAL A 12 -1.35 4.52 -9.90
CA VAL A 12 -1.41 5.98 -10.01
C VAL A 12 -2.45 6.34 -11.06
N VAL A 13 -3.51 7.02 -10.64
CA VAL A 13 -4.64 7.36 -11.50
C VAL A 13 -4.70 8.87 -11.69
N THR A 14 -4.62 9.30 -12.96
CA THR A 14 -4.78 10.70 -13.40
C THR A 14 -5.85 10.85 -14.49
N ASN A 15 -6.41 9.74 -14.97
CA ASN A 15 -7.41 9.74 -16.02
C ASN A 15 -8.76 10.22 -15.45
N ALA A 16 -9.25 11.37 -15.92
CA ALA A 16 -10.46 12.00 -15.41
C ALA A 16 -11.71 11.09 -15.47
N SER A 17 -11.93 10.36 -16.58
CA SER A 17 -13.12 9.50 -16.70
C SER A 17 -13.05 8.27 -15.78
N LEU A 18 -11.84 7.77 -15.50
CA LEU A 18 -11.62 6.73 -14.52
C LEU A 18 -11.83 7.25 -13.09
N LEU A 19 -11.35 8.46 -12.78
CA LEU A 19 -11.55 9.09 -11.46
C LEU A 19 -13.03 9.33 -11.14
N GLU A 20 -13.85 9.72 -12.12
CA GLU A 20 -15.30 9.86 -11.91
C GLU A 20 -15.96 8.53 -11.55
N LYS A 21 -15.62 7.44 -12.25
CA LYS A 21 -16.11 6.09 -11.91
C LYS A 21 -15.70 5.66 -10.50
N LEU A 22 -14.44 5.93 -10.13
CA LEU A 22 -13.93 5.63 -8.80
C LEU A 22 -14.64 6.46 -7.74
N LYS A 23 -14.89 7.76 -7.99
CA LYS A 23 -15.60 8.66 -7.07
C LYS A 23 -17.00 8.18 -6.72
N GLU A 24 -17.75 7.66 -7.70
CA GLU A 24 -19.08 7.06 -7.45
C GLU A 24 -19.01 5.91 -6.43
N LYS A 25 -17.91 5.13 -6.47
CA LYS A 25 -17.65 4.01 -5.54
C LYS A 25 -16.83 4.41 -4.30
N GLY A 26 -16.29 5.62 -4.29
CA GLY A 26 -15.57 6.28 -3.19
C GLY A 26 -16.48 7.19 -2.38
N TYR A 27 -17.77 6.88 -2.32
CA TYR A 27 -18.80 7.64 -1.61
C TYR A 27 -18.90 9.12 -2.01
N ASN A 28 -18.66 9.41 -3.29
CA ASN A 28 -18.72 10.76 -3.88
C ASN A 28 -17.78 11.79 -3.25
N GLN A 29 -16.69 11.36 -2.62
CA GLN A 29 -15.69 12.25 -2.06
C GLN A 29 -14.96 13.03 -3.16
N GLY A 30 -14.98 14.37 -3.09
CA GLY A 30 -14.38 15.25 -4.10
C GLY A 30 -12.87 15.04 -4.26
N GLN A 31 -12.17 14.65 -3.19
CA GLN A 31 -10.74 14.40 -3.17
C GLN A 31 -10.29 13.38 -4.24
N VAL A 32 -11.17 12.46 -4.66
CA VAL A 32 -10.85 11.50 -5.73
C VAL A 32 -10.61 12.21 -7.07
N THR A 33 -11.43 13.21 -7.40
CA THR A 33 -11.35 13.94 -8.69
C THR A 33 -10.57 15.23 -8.62
N ASP A 34 -10.51 15.85 -7.43
CA ASP A 34 -9.89 17.16 -7.24
C ASP A 34 -8.35 17.06 -7.05
N ALA A 35 -7.85 15.87 -6.74
CA ALA A 35 -6.43 15.60 -6.58
C ALA A 35 -5.68 15.65 -7.91
N SER A 36 -4.41 16.06 -7.87
CA SER A 36 -3.54 15.99 -9.05
C SER A 36 -3.25 14.55 -9.47
N HIS A 37 -3.07 13.67 -8.47
CA HIS A 37 -2.87 12.25 -8.64
C HIS A 37 -3.65 11.53 -7.53
N PHE A 38 -4.29 10.44 -7.92
CA PHE A 38 -4.99 9.56 -6.98
C PHE A 38 -4.28 8.22 -6.94
N LEU A 39 -3.71 7.89 -5.79
CA LEU A 39 -2.92 6.67 -5.59
C LEU A 39 -3.80 5.63 -4.92
N ILE A 40 -3.80 4.41 -5.44
CA ILE A 40 -4.54 3.28 -4.87
C ILE A 40 -3.49 2.24 -4.46
N PHE A 41 -3.31 2.09 -3.16
CA PHE A 41 -2.42 1.09 -2.59
C PHE A 41 -3.18 -0.22 -2.49
N ALA A 42 -2.68 -1.22 -3.20
CA ALA A 42 -3.25 -2.56 -3.24
C ALA A 42 -2.26 -3.57 -2.66
N SER A 43 -2.74 -4.51 -1.86
CA SER A 43 -1.94 -5.63 -1.38
C SER A 43 -1.89 -6.74 -2.44
N ARG A 44 -0.82 -7.54 -2.38
CA ARG A 44 -0.63 -8.71 -3.24
C ARG A 44 -0.54 -9.99 -2.42
N THR A 45 -1.25 -11.02 -2.84
CA THR A 45 -1.27 -12.37 -2.23
C THR A 45 -0.69 -13.43 -3.17
N ASP A 46 0.33 -13.06 -3.95
CA ASP A 46 1.11 -13.95 -4.81
C ASP A 46 2.53 -14.12 -4.25
N LEU A 47 2.64 -14.47 -2.97
CA LEU A 47 3.93 -14.43 -2.26
C LEU A 47 5.02 -15.28 -2.88
N ASN A 48 4.70 -16.45 -3.45
CA ASN A 48 5.70 -17.26 -4.13
C ASN A 48 6.32 -16.50 -5.32
N ASP A 49 5.51 -15.82 -6.12
CA ASP A 49 5.99 -15.01 -7.24
C ASP A 49 6.81 -13.82 -6.74
N ARG A 50 6.42 -13.22 -5.61
CA ARG A 50 7.19 -12.15 -4.96
C ARG A 50 8.55 -12.64 -4.44
N ILE A 51 8.61 -13.83 -3.86
CA ILE A 51 9.84 -14.46 -3.38
C ILE A 51 10.79 -14.74 -4.56
N GLU A 52 10.28 -15.35 -5.62
CA GLU A 52 11.08 -15.62 -6.82
C GLU A 52 11.60 -14.34 -7.47
N HIS A 53 10.78 -13.30 -7.55
CA HIS A 53 11.19 -12.01 -8.06
C HIS A 53 12.25 -11.36 -7.16
N TYR A 54 12.05 -11.36 -5.84
CA TYR A 54 13.04 -10.86 -4.88
C TYR A 54 14.39 -11.56 -5.04
N LEU A 55 14.41 -12.88 -5.11
CA LEU A 55 15.64 -13.67 -5.27
C LEU A 55 16.32 -13.38 -6.60
N THR A 56 15.54 -13.23 -7.68
CA THR A 56 16.08 -12.86 -8.99
C THR A 56 16.75 -11.50 -8.95
N LEU A 57 16.15 -10.51 -8.29
CA LEU A 57 16.74 -9.18 -8.13
C LEU A 57 17.98 -9.19 -7.22
N ALA A 58 17.91 -9.86 -6.08
CA ALA A 58 19.00 -9.94 -5.10
C ALA A 58 20.24 -10.63 -5.68
N THR A 59 20.03 -11.63 -6.53
CA THR A 59 21.11 -12.41 -7.15
C THR A 59 21.50 -11.88 -8.53
N GLN A 60 20.68 -11.02 -9.14
CA GLN A 60 20.81 -10.59 -10.54
C GLN A 60 20.81 -11.78 -11.53
N GLY A 61 20.14 -12.87 -11.17
CA GLY A 61 20.11 -14.12 -11.94
C GLY A 61 21.35 -15.01 -11.78
N ASP A 62 22.31 -14.66 -10.92
CA ASP A 62 23.51 -15.46 -10.66
C ASP A 62 23.19 -16.69 -9.80
N ALA A 63 23.46 -17.88 -10.34
CA ALA A 63 23.16 -19.15 -9.69
C ALA A 63 24.00 -19.39 -8.41
N GLN A 64 25.26 -18.94 -8.36
CA GLN A 64 26.11 -19.09 -7.17
C GLN A 64 25.62 -18.18 -6.05
N LYS A 65 25.23 -16.94 -6.38
CA LYS A 65 24.60 -16.04 -5.41
C LYS A 65 23.26 -16.60 -4.92
N ARG A 66 22.48 -17.22 -5.81
CA ARG A 66 21.21 -17.85 -5.41
C ARG A 66 21.42 -19.04 -4.47
N GLU A 67 22.39 -19.90 -4.76
CA GLU A 67 22.77 -21.00 -3.86
C GLU A 67 23.22 -20.48 -2.49
N ALA A 68 23.98 -19.38 -2.45
CA ALA A 68 24.37 -18.74 -1.19
C ALA A 68 23.18 -18.17 -0.38
N MET A 69 22.01 -17.97 -1.01
CA MET A 69 20.78 -17.49 -0.38
C MET A 69 19.79 -18.62 -0.02
N LYS A 70 20.12 -19.89 -0.27
CA LYS A 70 19.16 -21.01 -0.15
C LYS A 70 18.45 -21.10 1.20
N ASP A 71 19.14 -20.81 2.30
CA ASP A 71 18.56 -20.87 3.64
C ASP A 71 17.53 -19.75 3.85
N TYR A 72 17.82 -18.57 3.31
CA TYR A 72 16.89 -17.44 3.34
C TYR A 72 15.70 -17.66 2.40
N GLU A 73 15.94 -18.20 1.19
CA GLU A 73 14.90 -18.66 0.28
C GLU A 73 13.98 -19.69 0.96
N GLY A 74 14.56 -20.69 1.63
CA GLY A 74 13.83 -21.70 2.40
C GLY A 74 12.99 -21.10 3.53
N MET A 75 13.54 -20.13 4.26
CA MET A 75 12.81 -19.39 5.31
C MET A 75 11.59 -18.65 4.74
N MET A 76 11.76 -17.92 3.64
CA MET A 76 10.66 -17.18 3.00
C MET A 76 9.57 -18.13 2.47
N LYS A 77 9.97 -19.21 1.80
CA LYS A 77 9.03 -20.22 1.28
C LYS A 77 8.29 -20.93 2.41
N GLY A 78 8.98 -21.32 3.48
CA GLY A 78 8.38 -21.92 4.67
C GLY A 78 7.38 -20.98 5.35
N PHE A 79 7.74 -19.70 5.50
CA PHE A 79 6.81 -18.68 5.98
C PHE A 79 5.56 -18.60 5.10
N SER A 80 5.72 -18.43 3.78
CA SER A 80 4.60 -18.34 2.84
C SER A 80 3.68 -19.56 2.92
N GLN A 81 4.23 -20.77 3.00
CA GLN A 81 3.47 -22.02 3.09
C GLN A 81 2.72 -22.18 4.41
N SER A 82 3.20 -21.55 5.48
CA SER A 82 2.56 -21.61 6.80
C SER A 82 1.32 -20.72 6.93
N LEU A 83 1.11 -19.77 6.01
CA LEU A 83 0.02 -18.82 6.10
C LEU A 83 -1.25 -19.38 5.47
N SER A 84 -2.39 -19.16 6.14
CA SER A 84 -3.69 -19.28 5.47
C SER A 84 -3.93 -18.07 4.56
N PRO A 85 -4.80 -18.17 3.54
CA PRO A 85 -5.10 -17.04 2.65
C PRO A 85 -5.53 -15.77 3.39
N ALA A 86 -6.31 -15.91 4.47
CA ALA A 86 -6.74 -14.77 5.28
C ALA A 86 -5.57 -14.12 6.04
N THR A 87 -4.68 -14.92 6.62
CA THR A 87 -3.50 -14.42 7.34
C THR A 87 -2.49 -13.78 6.39
N GLU A 88 -2.29 -14.38 5.21
CA GLU A 88 -1.46 -13.83 4.14
C GLU A 88 -1.96 -12.45 3.71
N LYS A 89 -3.26 -12.34 3.41
CA LYS A 89 -3.89 -11.07 3.05
C LYS A 89 -3.71 -10.02 4.14
N ALA A 90 -4.01 -10.36 5.40
CA ALA A 90 -3.83 -9.44 6.52
C ALA A 90 -2.37 -9.02 6.71
N TRP A 91 -1.41 -9.92 6.49
CA TRP A 91 0.01 -9.59 6.53
C TRP A 91 0.41 -8.64 5.40
N ALA A 92 -0.05 -8.88 4.17
CA ALA A 92 0.21 -8.03 3.01
C ALA A 92 -0.42 -6.63 3.14
N ASP A 93 -1.63 -6.55 3.69
CA ASP A 93 -2.30 -5.28 4.00
C ASP A 93 -1.45 -4.44 4.96
N ARG A 94 -0.94 -5.03 6.05
CA ARG A 94 -0.05 -4.31 6.99
C ARG A 94 1.19 -3.75 6.29
N GLN A 95 1.78 -4.49 5.34
CA GLN A 95 2.92 -3.97 4.58
C GLN A 95 2.51 -2.80 3.67
N THR A 96 1.28 -2.85 3.14
CA THR A 96 0.69 -1.79 2.32
C THR A 96 0.47 -0.50 3.14
N TYR A 97 0.00 -0.59 4.39
CA TYR A 97 -0.11 0.57 5.29
C TYR A 97 1.24 1.15 5.70
N ILE A 98 2.28 0.31 5.84
CA ILE A 98 3.64 0.82 6.06
C ILE A 98 4.09 1.67 4.86
N ALA A 99 3.84 1.20 3.63
CA ALA A 99 4.14 1.97 2.41
C ALA A 99 3.35 3.29 2.36
N LEU A 100 2.06 3.27 2.74
CA LEU A 100 1.27 4.49 2.89
C LEU A 100 1.89 5.47 3.90
N GLY A 101 2.35 4.97 5.05
CA GLY A 101 3.01 5.79 6.07
C GLY A 101 4.24 6.54 5.52
N PHE A 102 5.07 5.84 4.74
CA PHE A 102 6.21 6.47 4.04
C PHE A 102 5.75 7.47 2.97
N ALA A 103 4.70 7.17 2.21
CA ALA A 103 4.16 8.10 1.21
C ALA A 103 3.64 9.39 1.87
N LEU A 104 2.95 9.30 3.00
CA LEU A 104 2.48 10.45 3.77
C LEU A 104 3.64 11.30 4.30
N ALA A 105 4.68 10.65 4.83
CA ALA A 105 5.89 11.34 5.30
C ALA A 105 6.61 12.05 4.15
N ALA A 106 6.77 11.38 3.00
CA ALA A 106 7.38 11.97 1.81
C ALA A 106 6.55 13.14 1.25
N CYS A 107 5.22 13.05 1.25
CA CYS A 107 4.37 14.17 0.88
C CYS A 107 4.61 15.37 1.79
N ALA A 108 4.68 15.16 3.11
CA ALA A 108 4.96 16.23 4.06
C ALA A 108 6.36 16.85 3.87
N GLU A 109 7.38 16.05 3.59
CA GLU A 109 8.75 16.51 3.31
C GLU A 109 8.83 17.32 2.02
N LEU A 110 8.08 16.92 0.99
CA LEU A 110 8.02 17.59 -0.31
C LEU A 110 6.99 18.72 -0.39
N GLU A 111 6.38 19.11 0.73
CA GLU A 111 5.31 20.10 0.81
C GLU A 111 4.12 19.81 -0.13
N ILE A 112 3.84 18.53 -0.36
CA ILE A 112 2.68 18.03 -1.09
C ILE A 112 1.55 17.72 -0.10
N ASP A 113 0.36 18.21 -0.41
CA ASP A 113 -0.82 17.89 0.38
C ASP A 113 -1.33 16.49 0.06
N SER A 114 -1.74 15.79 1.10
CA SER A 114 -2.13 14.38 1.01
C SER A 114 -3.34 14.07 1.89
N CYS A 115 -4.27 13.26 1.38
CA CYS A 115 -5.43 12.77 2.12
C CYS A 115 -5.53 11.24 1.98
N PRO A 116 -5.19 10.46 3.03
CA PRO A 116 -5.40 9.02 3.03
C PRO A 116 -6.90 8.70 3.17
N MET A 117 -7.37 7.68 2.47
CA MET A 117 -8.79 7.38 2.33
C MET A 117 -9.06 5.87 2.39
N GLU A 118 -9.81 5.43 3.40
CA GLU A 118 -10.39 4.08 3.49
C GLU A 118 -11.87 4.04 3.10
N GLY A 119 -12.51 5.21 2.96
CA GLY A 119 -13.92 5.33 2.62
C GLY A 119 -14.20 5.06 1.14
N PHE A 120 -14.14 3.80 0.72
CA PHE A 120 -14.55 3.37 -0.63
C PHE A 120 -15.05 1.91 -0.60
N ASP A 121 -15.52 1.42 -1.74
CA ASP A 121 -15.87 0.01 -1.99
C ASP A 121 -14.67 -0.69 -2.68
N PRO A 122 -13.87 -1.51 -1.96
CA PRO A 122 -12.69 -2.14 -2.54
C PRO A 122 -13.01 -3.14 -3.67
N PRO A 123 -13.99 -4.07 -3.53
CA PRO A 123 -14.40 -4.90 -4.66
C PRO A 123 -14.79 -4.12 -5.91
N ALA A 124 -15.49 -2.99 -5.78
CA ALA A 124 -15.85 -2.18 -6.93
C ALA A 124 -14.62 -1.49 -7.57
N TYR A 125 -13.66 -1.03 -6.77
CA TYR A 125 -12.40 -0.48 -7.27
C TYR A 125 -11.58 -1.54 -8.01
N ASP A 126 -11.48 -2.74 -7.44
CA ASP A 126 -10.80 -3.88 -8.05
C ASP A 126 -11.40 -4.20 -9.43
N GLN A 127 -12.73 -4.18 -9.54
CA GLN A 127 -13.44 -4.40 -10.79
C GLN A 127 -13.22 -3.27 -11.81
N ILE A 128 -13.30 -2.01 -11.37
CA ILE A 128 -13.10 -0.83 -12.24
C ILE A 128 -11.70 -0.82 -12.86
N LEU A 129 -10.70 -1.25 -12.10
CA LEU A 129 -9.30 -1.29 -12.52
C LEU A 129 -8.89 -2.60 -13.19
N ASP A 130 -9.80 -3.56 -13.32
CA ASP A 130 -9.54 -4.91 -13.84
C ASP A 130 -8.36 -5.60 -13.11
N LEU A 131 -8.39 -5.56 -11.78
CA LEU A 131 -7.30 -6.11 -10.98
C LEU A 131 -7.31 -7.65 -11.01
N PRO A 132 -6.14 -8.30 -11.12
CA PRO A 132 -6.06 -9.76 -11.03
C PRO A 132 -6.47 -10.23 -9.63
N ALA A 133 -6.89 -11.50 -9.53
CA ALA A 133 -7.48 -12.04 -8.29
C ALA A 133 -6.57 -11.95 -7.05
N ASN A 134 -5.25 -11.97 -7.23
CA ASN A 134 -4.25 -11.89 -6.18
C ASN A 134 -3.86 -10.45 -5.79
N ILE A 135 -4.49 -9.43 -6.39
CA ILE A 135 -4.26 -8.02 -6.04
C ILE A 135 -5.58 -7.41 -5.57
N LYS A 136 -5.53 -6.70 -4.44
CA LYS A 136 -6.72 -6.14 -3.79
C LYS A 136 -6.47 -4.74 -3.31
N SER A 137 -7.34 -3.79 -3.66
CA SER A 137 -7.30 -2.42 -3.16
C SER A 137 -7.45 -2.41 -1.64
N VAL A 138 -6.62 -1.63 -0.95
CA VAL A 138 -6.58 -1.57 0.52
C VAL A 138 -6.87 -0.16 1.01
N VAL A 139 -6.14 0.83 0.50
CA VAL A 139 -6.22 2.21 0.96
C VAL A 139 -5.83 3.15 -0.16
N CYS A 140 -6.48 4.31 -0.25
CA CYS A 140 -6.17 5.31 -1.26
C CYS A 140 -5.44 6.51 -0.66
N LEU A 141 -4.75 7.28 -1.51
CA LEU A 141 -4.10 8.52 -1.15
C LEU A 141 -4.31 9.54 -2.28
N ALA A 142 -5.14 10.55 -2.01
CA ALA A 142 -5.25 11.71 -2.87
C ALA A 142 -4.08 12.66 -2.60
N ILE A 143 -3.35 13.10 -3.63
CA ILE A 143 -2.24 14.06 -3.49
C ILE A 143 -2.35 15.26 -4.45
N GLY A 144 -1.90 16.42 -3.99
CA GLY A 144 -1.88 17.64 -4.77
C GLY A 144 -1.49 18.85 -3.94
N TYR A 145 -1.97 20.02 -4.35
CA TYR A 145 -1.78 21.27 -3.60
C TYR A 145 -3.15 21.82 -3.21
N ARG A 146 -3.35 22.08 -1.92
CA ARG A 146 -4.62 22.58 -1.40
C ARG A 146 -4.89 23.98 -1.95
N LYS A 147 -6.13 24.23 -2.30
CA LYS A 147 -6.60 25.58 -2.65
C LYS A 147 -6.72 26.47 -1.41
N ASP A 148 -7.27 25.90 -0.33
CA ASP A 148 -7.53 26.59 0.93
C ASP A 148 -6.82 25.88 2.09
N GLY A 149 -6.41 26.66 3.10
CA GLY A 149 -5.83 26.14 4.34
C GLY A 149 -6.81 25.30 5.19
N PRO A 150 -6.30 24.53 6.15
CA PRO A 150 -7.17 23.75 7.04
C PRO A 150 -7.98 24.72 7.92
N LYS A 151 -9.31 24.59 7.89
CA LYS A 151 -10.22 25.46 8.67
C LYS A 151 -10.23 25.13 10.17
N MET A 152 -9.82 23.91 10.51
CA MET A 152 -9.84 23.40 11.88
C MET A 152 -8.41 23.14 12.37
N PRO A 153 -8.14 23.37 13.66
CA PRO A 153 -6.86 23.00 14.26
C PRO A 153 -6.67 21.48 14.19
N LYS A 154 -5.42 21.06 14.02
CA LYS A 154 -5.05 19.64 14.04
C LYS A 154 -5.22 19.10 15.45
N VAL A 155 -6.06 18.09 15.62
CA VAL A 155 -6.25 17.39 16.90
C VAL A 155 -5.39 16.13 16.92
N ARG A 156 -4.69 15.90 18.03
CA ARG A 156 -3.93 14.67 18.33
C ARG A 156 -4.16 14.32 19.79
N PHE A 157 -4.20 13.03 20.11
CA PHE A 157 -4.19 12.60 21.51
C PHE A 157 -2.88 13.03 22.18
N SER A 158 -2.92 13.14 23.52
CA SER A 158 -1.76 13.55 24.30
C SER A 158 -0.67 12.47 24.25
N LYS A 159 0.56 12.84 24.62
CA LYS A 159 1.67 11.88 24.64
C LYS A 159 1.43 10.79 25.68
N GLU A 160 0.82 11.15 26.80
CA GLU A 160 0.53 10.27 27.92
C GLU A 160 -0.50 9.19 27.55
N ASP A 161 -1.42 9.49 26.62
CA ASP A 161 -2.37 8.51 26.08
C ASP A 161 -1.71 7.54 25.09
N LEU A 162 -0.77 8.04 24.27
CA LEU A 162 -0.17 7.27 23.18
C LEU A 162 1.06 6.45 23.59
N PHE A 163 1.79 6.86 24.62
CA PHE A 163 3.10 6.28 24.96
C PHE A 163 3.19 5.91 26.45
N THR A 164 3.46 4.64 26.72
CA THR A 164 3.83 4.14 28.04
C THR A 164 5.28 3.66 28.01
N TRP A 165 6.12 4.17 28.90
CA TRP A 165 7.48 3.69 29.08
C TRP A 165 7.47 2.39 29.87
N ALA A 166 7.84 1.28 29.23
CA ALA A 166 8.09 0.03 29.93
C ALA A 166 9.48 0.09 30.58
N GLN A 167 9.56 -0.31 31.85
CA GLN A 167 10.82 -0.51 32.57
C GLN A 167 11.20 -1.99 32.58
#